data_AF-A0A0F2JFY1-F1
#
_entry.id   AF-A0A0F2JFY1-F1
#
_cell.length_a   1.000
_cell.length_b   1.000
_cell.length_c   1.000
_cell.angle_alpha   90.00
_cell.angle_beta   90.00
_cell.angle_gamma   90.00
#
_symmetry.space_group_name_H-M   'P 1'
#
loop_
_entity.id
_entity.type
_entity.pdbx_description
1 polymer ?
#
loop_
_entity_poly.entity_id
_entity_poly.type
_entity_poly.pdbx_seq_one_letter_code
_entity_poly.pdbx_strand_id
1 'polypeptide(L)'
;METLDFLFAKGKLSLAMKASPVIINSERKILMINARHPLLNPETAVPLNFEVGYTTNGVVVTGPNTGGKTVALKTVGLLSLMAQSGLHVPAEENSIFCLHNLVLCDIGDGQSITENLSTFSSHITNIIEILRQANLESLVLLDELGSGTDPAEGMGLAIAILDELSAKKCLFVVTTHYPEIKEYAANKPGLVNARMAFDKESLLPLYRLEIGEAGASCALYIAERLGMQQHMLIRAHEAAYGNSTKQYEGALQQSNPLPAPAAIVPQIVKQEAPKPKVPSRSETFNLGDSVIVYPQKETGIVYARSNAKGEIGVQIKGKKSLINHKRLKLQIAASELYPDDYDFSIIFDSVANRKARHQLEKGHYEGNVIVNEWDGK
;
A
#
# COMPACT_ATOMS: atom_id res chain seq x y z
N MET A 1 -39.00 4.98 -8.61
CA MET A 1 -38.41 3.86 -7.85
C MET A 1 -36.90 4.01 -7.75
N GLU A 2 -36.22 4.29 -8.86
CA GLU A 2 -34.77 4.56 -8.92
C GLU A 2 -34.27 5.66 -7.97
N THR A 3 -34.95 6.82 -7.91
CA THR A 3 -34.56 7.92 -7.01
C THR A 3 -34.63 7.50 -5.53
N LEU A 4 -35.65 6.72 -5.15
CA LEU A 4 -35.77 6.21 -3.79
C LEU A 4 -34.66 5.21 -3.48
N ASP A 5 -34.38 4.28 -4.40
CA ASP A 5 -33.28 3.32 -4.24
C ASP A 5 -31.92 4.02 -4.08
N PHE A 6 -31.64 5.03 -4.91
CA PHE A 6 -30.44 5.85 -4.79
C PHE A 6 -30.33 6.56 -3.43
N LEU A 7 -31.42 7.14 -2.93
CA LEU A 7 -31.45 7.79 -1.62
C LEU A 7 -31.23 6.78 -0.48
N PHE A 8 -31.86 5.60 -0.54
CA PHE A 8 -31.63 4.53 0.44
C PHE A 8 -30.20 3.99 0.37
N ALA A 9 -29.61 3.87 -0.82
CA ALA A 9 -28.22 3.48 -0.98
C ALA A 9 -27.27 4.49 -0.32
N LYS A 10 -27.51 5.80 -0.50
CA LYS A 10 -26.77 6.87 0.20
C LYS A 10 -26.91 6.77 1.72
N GLY A 11 -28.11 6.52 2.22
CA GLY A 11 -28.36 6.32 3.66
C GLY A 11 -27.62 5.11 4.22
N LYS A 12 -27.66 3.97 3.53
CA LYS A 12 -26.90 2.76 3.90
C LYS A 12 -25.39 3.00 3.91
N LEU A 13 -24.87 3.66 2.88
CA LEU A 13 -23.46 4.04 2.80
C LEU A 13 -23.06 4.95 3.96
N SER A 14 -23.91 5.93 4.30
CA SER A 14 -23.69 6.83 5.43
C SER A 14 -23.54 6.06 6.74
N LEU A 15 -24.44 5.12 7.00
CA LEU A 15 -24.40 4.28 8.22
C LEU A 15 -23.15 3.40 8.26
N ALA A 16 -22.81 2.76 7.14
CA ALA A 16 -21.64 1.88 7.05
C ALA A 16 -20.32 2.62 7.33
N MET A 17 -20.22 3.88 6.89
CA MET A 17 -19.01 4.69 7.10
C MET A 17 -19.00 5.47 8.41
N LYS A 18 -20.07 5.41 9.23
CA LYS A 18 -20.29 6.32 10.37
C LYS A 18 -20.16 7.80 9.92
N ALA A 19 -20.79 8.13 8.80
CA ALA A 19 -20.70 9.42 8.14
C ALA A 19 -21.83 10.37 8.55
N SER A 20 -21.53 11.67 8.46
CA SER A 20 -22.38 12.76 8.94
C SER A 20 -22.78 13.71 7.80
N PRO A 21 -23.93 14.40 7.91
CA PRO A 21 -24.22 15.56 7.08
C PRO A 21 -23.26 16.69 7.44
N VAL A 22 -22.64 17.31 6.44
CA VAL A 22 -21.64 18.37 6.63
C VAL A 22 -22.12 19.68 5.99
N ILE A 23 -21.48 20.79 6.38
CA ILE A 23 -21.77 22.11 5.85
C ILE A 23 -21.08 22.27 4.49
N ILE A 24 -21.82 22.75 3.49
CA ILE A 24 -21.30 23.07 2.16
C ILE A 24 -21.28 24.58 1.98
N ASN A 25 -20.19 25.14 1.42
CA ASN A 25 -20.08 26.55 1.10
C ASN A 25 -19.53 26.80 -0.32
N SER A 26 -19.54 28.07 -0.71
CA SER A 26 -18.83 28.61 -1.89
C SER A 26 -17.81 29.68 -1.49
N GLU A 27 -17.34 29.66 -0.23
CA GLU A 27 -16.45 30.67 0.35
C GLU A 27 -14.98 30.24 0.28
N ARG A 28 -14.65 29.19 -0.48
CA ARG A 28 -13.29 28.63 -0.61
C ARG A 28 -12.69 28.30 0.77
N LYS A 29 -13.51 27.67 1.63
CA LYS A 29 -13.08 27.16 2.92
C LYS A 29 -13.37 25.67 3.04
N ILE A 30 -12.34 24.91 3.42
CA ILE A 30 -12.44 23.52 3.84
C ILE A 30 -12.01 23.44 5.31
N LEU A 31 -12.83 22.84 6.15
CA LEU A 31 -12.54 22.48 7.53
C LEU A 31 -12.99 21.04 7.76
N MET A 32 -12.05 20.15 8.04
CA MET A 32 -12.33 18.76 8.37
C MET A 32 -12.05 18.53 9.84
N ILE A 33 -13.06 18.05 10.56
CA ILE A 33 -12.95 17.71 11.97
C ILE A 33 -13.10 16.18 12.10
N ASN A 34 -12.08 15.55 12.68
CA ASN A 34 -11.97 14.11 12.86
C ASN A 34 -12.30 13.27 11.60
N ALA A 35 -11.94 13.77 10.42
CA ALA A 35 -12.25 13.11 9.16
C ALA A 35 -11.48 11.80 8.99
N ARG A 36 -12.09 10.79 8.38
CA ARG A 36 -11.46 9.49 8.14
C ARG A 36 -11.55 9.12 6.67
N HIS A 37 -10.52 8.46 6.15
CA HIS A 37 -10.60 7.94 4.79
C HIS A 37 -11.62 6.77 4.75
N PRO A 38 -12.67 6.81 3.92
CA PRO A 38 -13.79 5.84 3.94
C PRO A 38 -13.40 4.40 3.54
N LEU A 39 -12.18 4.20 3.04
CA LEU A 39 -11.65 2.89 2.62
C LEU A 39 -10.73 2.27 3.68
N LEU A 40 -10.40 3.02 4.73
CA LEU A 40 -9.64 2.49 5.86
C LEU A 40 -10.60 1.91 6.89
N ASN A 41 -10.11 0.95 7.68
CA ASN A 41 -10.90 0.39 8.77
C ASN A 41 -11.24 1.49 9.78
N PRO A 42 -12.53 1.78 10.04
CA PRO A 42 -12.94 2.90 10.88
C PRO A 42 -12.45 2.80 12.32
N GLU A 43 -12.23 1.59 12.82
CA GLU A 43 -11.77 1.33 14.20
C GLU A 43 -10.28 1.61 14.39
N THR A 44 -9.47 1.50 13.32
CA THR A 44 -8.01 1.70 13.39
C THR A 44 -7.54 2.95 12.66
N ALA A 45 -8.37 3.55 11.80
CA ALA A 45 -8.02 4.77 11.10
C ALA A 45 -7.78 5.89 12.11
N VAL A 46 -6.68 6.64 11.96
CA VAL A 46 -6.47 7.83 12.76
C VAL A 46 -7.25 8.98 12.12
N PRO A 47 -8.04 9.75 12.90
CA PRO A 47 -8.78 10.89 12.38
C PRO A 47 -7.84 12.03 11.93
N LEU A 48 -8.20 12.66 10.81
CA LEU A 48 -7.54 13.80 10.19
C LEU A 48 -8.28 15.09 10.56
N ASN A 49 -7.54 16.06 11.09
CA ASN A 49 -8.01 17.44 11.19
C ASN A 49 -7.27 18.28 10.13
N PHE A 50 -8.00 19.06 9.35
CA PHE A 50 -7.45 19.80 8.22
C PHE A 50 -8.22 21.10 8.00
N GLU A 51 -7.50 22.19 7.71
CA GLU A 51 -8.11 23.48 7.37
C GLU A 51 -7.33 24.16 6.24
N VAL A 52 -8.06 24.71 5.28
CA VAL A 52 -7.53 25.62 4.24
C VAL A 52 -8.64 26.58 3.81
N GLY A 53 -8.27 27.80 3.45
CA GLY A 53 -9.18 28.87 3.03
C GLY A 53 -8.87 30.21 3.68
N TYR A 54 -9.62 31.24 3.29
CA TYR A 54 -9.45 32.63 3.70
C TYR A 54 -8.06 33.21 3.41
N THR A 55 -7.23 33.34 4.44
CA THR A 55 -5.87 33.89 4.36
C THR A 55 -4.86 32.87 3.85
N THR A 56 -5.21 31.58 3.87
CA THR A 56 -4.33 30.48 3.53
C THR A 56 -4.93 29.70 2.38
N ASN A 57 -4.32 29.76 1.21
CA ASN A 57 -4.77 29.05 0.01
C ASN A 57 -3.94 27.79 -0.28
N GLY A 58 -2.78 27.63 0.37
CA GLY A 58 -1.88 26.49 0.17
C GLY A 58 -1.49 25.79 1.45
N VAL A 59 -1.56 24.45 1.46
CA VAL A 59 -1.00 23.62 2.54
C VAL A 59 0.14 22.77 2.02
N VAL A 60 1.32 22.89 2.63
CA VAL A 60 2.52 22.11 2.30
C VAL A 60 2.72 21.04 3.37
N VAL A 61 2.41 19.80 3.05
CA VAL A 61 2.51 18.65 3.96
C VAL A 61 3.90 18.00 3.85
N THR A 62 4.60 17.93 4.96
CA THR A 62 5.94 17.34 5.05
C THR A 62 6.01 16.19 6.05
N GLY A 63 7.04 15.37 5.91
CA GLY A 63 7.27 14.21 6.78
C GLY A 63 7.74 12.98 5.99
N PRO A 64 8.10 11.88 6.69
CA PRO A 64 8.53 10.65 6.03
C PRO A 64 7.40 10.05 5.17
N ASN A 65 7.75 9.27 4.14
CA ASN A 65 6.77 8.63 3.25
C ASN A 65 5.83 7.66 3.98
N THR A 66 6.32 7.02 5.04
CA THR A 66 5.52 6.17 5.94
C THR A 66 4.55 6.93 6.85
N GLY A 67 4.58 8.26 6.85
CA GLY A 67 3.78 9.12 7.73
C GLY A 67 2.31 9.29 7.34
N GLY A 68 1.89 8.79 6.17
CA GLY A 68 0.50 8.90 5.71
C GLY A 68 0.16 10.17 4.92
N LYS A 69 1.15 10.87 4.36
CA LYS A 69 0.95 12.10 3.55
C LYS A 69 -0.02 11.88 2.39
N THR A 70 0.22 10.85 1.57
CA THR A 70 -0.65 10.48 0.45
C THR A 70 -2.06 10.12 0.90
N VAL A 71 -2.21 9.46 2.06
CA VAL A 71 -3.53 9.13 2.63
C VAL A 71 -4.26 10.40 3.06
N ALA A 72 -3.58 11.34 3.71
CA ALA A 72 -4.16 12.64 4.06
C ALA A 72 -4.61 13.41 2.81
N LEU A 73 -3.76 13.47 1.78
CA LEU A 73 -4.06 14.10 0.49
C LEU A 73 -5.29 13.47 -0.20
N LYS A 74 -5.32 12.14 -0.29
CA LYS A 74 -6.47 11.38 -0.83
C LYS A 74 -7.73 11.61 -0.01
N THR A 75 -7.62 11.71 1.32
CA THR A 75 -8.76 12.00 2.21
C THR A 75 -9.35 13.38 1.90
N VAL A 76 -8.51 14.41 1.77
CA VAL A 76 -8.97 15.77 1.45
C VAL A 76 -9.74 15.81 0.13
N GLY A 77 -9.16 15.22 -0.93
CA GLY A 77 -9.81 15.18 -2.25
C GLY A 77 -11.08 14.36 -2.28
N LEU A 78 -11.04 13.13 -1.76
CA LEU A 78 -12.17 12.21 -1.81
C LEU A 78 -13.36 12.74 -1.00
N LEU A 79 -13.14 13.24 0.21
CA LEU A 79 -14.23 13.76 1.03
C LEU A 79 -14.84 15.03 0.43
N SER A 80 -14.04 15.89 -0.21
CA SER A 80 -14.55 17.06 -0.95
C SER A 80 -15.46 16.63 -2.10
N LEU A 81 -15.05 15.63 -2.88
CA LEU A 81 -15.86 15.08 -3.97
C LEU A 81 -17.15 14.40 -3.48
N MET A 82 -17.07 13.66 -2.37
CA MET A 82 -18.24 13.02 -1.75
C MET A 82 -19.24 14.07 -1.27
N ALA A 83 -18.77 15.08 -0.54
CA ALA A 83 -19.59 16.16 0.00
C ALA A 83 -20.31 16.94 -1.11
N GLN A 84 -19.60 17.35 -2.17
CA GLN A 84 -20.22 18.05 -3.30
C GLN A 84 -21.18 17.18 -4.13
N SER A 85 -21.05 15.85 -4.05
CA SER A 85 -21.99 14.87 -4.63
C SER A 85 -23.22 14.64 -3.73
N GLY A 86 -23.33 15.40 -2.64
CA GLY A 86 -24.39 15.31 -1.65
C GLY A 86 -24.34 14.03 -0.80
N LEU A 87 -23.20 13.34 -0.74
CA LEU A 87 -23.01 12.22 0.18
C LEU A 87 -22.67 12.75 1.57
N HIS A 88 -23.11 12.04 2.61
CA HIS A 88 -22.53 12.21 3.94
C HIS A 88 -21.06 11.74 3.92
N VAL A 89 -20.23 12.37 4.73
CA VAL A 89 -18.80 12.04 4.82
C VAL A 89 -18.42 11.57 6.22
N PRO A 90 -17.46 10.65 6.37
CA PRO A 90 -16.93 10.20 7.67
C PRO A 90 -16.10 11.30 8.35
N ALA A 91 -16.76 12.35 8.82
CA ALA A 91 -16.23 13.48 9.58
C ALA A 91 -17.30 13.99 10.56
N GLU A 92 -16.95 14.89 11.48
CA GLU A 92 -17.96 15.50 12.36
C GLU A 92 -18.91 16.42 11.58
N GLU A 93 -20.15 16.57 12.06
CA GLU A 93 -21.21 17.40 11.43
C GLU A 93 -20.81 18.87 11.21
N ASN A 94 -19.95 19.41 12.10
CA ASN A 94 -19.45 20.77 12.00
C ASN A 94 -18.33 20.97 10.96
N SER A 95 -17.96 19.91 10.23
CA SER A 95 -17.02 20.01 9.11
C SER A 95 -17.63 20.83 7.97
N ILE A 96 -16.77 21.56 7.26
CA ILE A 96 -17.13 22.47 6.19
C ILE A 96 -16.38 22.05 4.92
N PHE A 97 -17.10 21.92 3.81
CA PHE A 97 -16.51 21.63 2.50
C PHE A 97 -16.89 22.72 1.49
N CYS A 98 -15.95 23.09 0.63
CA CYS A 98 -16.20 24.01 -0.46
C CYS A 98 -16.65 23.26 -1.71
N LEU A 99 -17.58 23.84 -2.46
CA LEU A 99 -17.86 23.45 -3.83
C LEU A 99 -16.70 23.89 -4.72
N HIS A 100 -16.16 22.97 -5.51
CA HIS A 100 -15.10 23.25 -6.47
C HIS A 100 -15.61 22.98 -7.88
N ASN A 101 -15.19 23.80 -8.84
CA ASN A 101 -15.48 23.52 -10.25
C ASN A 101 -14.63 22.36 -10.79
N LEU A 102 -13.41 22.24 -10.29
CA LEU A 102 -12.41 21.25 -10.68
C LEU A 102 -11.68 20.76 -9.43
N VAL A 103 -11.57 19.43 -9.32
CA VAL A 103 -10.64 18.77 -8.40
C VAL A 103 -9.56 18.13 -9.25
N LEU A 104 -8.38 18.74 -9.25
CA LEU A 104 -7.24 18.38 -10.10
C LEU A 104 -6.18 17.70 -9.24
N CYS A 105 -5.65 16.56 -9.68
CA CYS A 105 -4.69 15.83 -8.86
C CYS A 105 -3.57 15.16 -9.67
N ASP A 106 -2.37 15.19 -9.09
CA ASP A 106 -1.24 14.35 -9.47
C ASP A 106 -0.89 13.49 -8.26
N ILE A 107 -1.46 12.28 -8.21
CA ILE A 107 -1.32 11.34 -7.09
C ILE A 107 -1.06 9.96 -7.69
N GLY A 108 0.13 9.41 -7.50
CA GLY A 108 0.52 8.14 -8.11
C GLY A 108 1.55 7.37 -7.29
N ASP A 109 1.55 6.05 -7.46
CA ASP A 109 2.53 5.16 -6.85
C ASP A 109 3.78 5.10 -7.76
N GLY A 110 4.71 6.05 -7.58
CA GLY A 110 5.97 6.12 -8.32
C GLY A 110 6.97 4.98 -8.03
N GLN A 111 6.51 3.78 -7.68
CA GLN A 111 7.35 2.64 -7.29
C GLN A 111 7.37 1.47 -8.28
N SER A 112 7.00 1.69 -9.55
CA SER A 112 7.26 0.69 -10.59
C SER A 112 8.66 0.86 -11.15
N ILE A 113 9.56 -0.06 -10.77
CA ILE A 113 10.98 -0.14 -11.16
C ILE A 113 11.20 -0.20 -12.69
N THR A 114 10.14 -0.43 -13.48
CA THR A 114 10.21 -0.60 -14.94
C THR A 114 10.24 0.69 -15.75
N GLU A 115 10.11 1.88 -15.14
CA GLU A 115 9.77 3.13 -15.87
C GLU A 115 10.48 4.40 -15.35
N ASN A 116 11.81 4.36 -15.24
CA ASN A 116 12.62 5.43 -14.61
C ASN A 116 12.78 6.76 -15.40
N LEU A 117 12.20 6.91 -16.59
CA LEU A 117 12.16 8.20 -17.34
C LEU A 117 10.72 8.62 -17.69
N SER A 118 9.85 7.64 -17.95
CA SER A 118 8.43 7.91 -18.24
C SER A 118 7.66 8.43 -17.03
N THR A 119 8.08 8.11 -15.80
CA THR A 119 7.37 8.53 -14.58
C THR A 119 7.52 10.04 -14.32
N PHE A 120 8.73 10.60 -14.27
CA PHE A 120 8.94 12.05 -14.05
C PHE A 120 8.32 12.91 -15.15
N SER A 121 8.57 12.57 -16.43
CA SER A 121 7.99 13.30 -17.55
C SER A 121 6.46 13.22 -17.56
N SER A 122 5.87 12.08 -17.16
CA SER A 122 4.42 11.96 -17.01
C SER A 122 3.89 12.87 -15.90
N HIS A 123 4.53 12.88 -14.72
CA HIS A 123 4.18 13.78 -13.62
C HIS A 123 4.23 15.24 -14.04
N ILE A 124 5.32 15.67 -14.69
CA ILE A 124 5.46 17.05 -15.16
C ILE A 124 4.42 17.38 -16.23
N THR A 125 4.15 16.48 -17.16
CA THR A 125 3.12 16.69 -18.18
C THR A 125 1.73 16.86 -17.55
N ASN A 126 1.40 16.05 -16.54
CA ASN A 126 0.16 16.17 -15.80
C ASN A 126 0.10 17.49 -15.01
N ILE A 127 1.17 17.87 -14.33
CA ILE A 127 1.25 19.15 -13.59
C ILE A 127 1.07 20.34 -14.54
N ILE A 128 1.70 20.34 -15.72
CA ILE A 128 1.52 21.39 -16.72
C ILE A 128 0.03 21.51 -17.11
N GLU A 129 -0.64 20.38 -17.32
CA GLU A 129 -2.07 20.36 -17.65
C GLU A 129 -2.94 20.88 -16.48
N ILE A 130 -2.62 20.47 -15.25
CA ILE A 130 -3.27 20.96 -14.03
C ILE A 130 -3.12 22.48 -13.94
N LEU A 131 -1.91 23.02 -14.10
CA LEU A 131 -1.66 24.48 -14.03
C LEU A 131 -2.39 25.24 -15.14
N ARG A 132 -2.55 24.63 -16.31
CA ARG A 132 -3.32 25.22 -17.43
C ARG A 132 -4.81 25.35 -17.11
N GLN A 133 -5.38 24.36 -16.41
CA GLN A 133 -6.82 24.34 -16.09
C GLN A 133 -7.18 25.01 -14.76
N ALA A 134 -6.26 24.98 -13.79
CA ALA A 134 -6.48 25.48 -12.45
C ALA A 134 -6.88 26.95 -12.46
N ASN A 135 -7.89 27.28 -11.66
CA ASN A 135 -8.40 28.62 -11.49
C ASN A 135 -8.82 28.83 -10.02
N LEU A 136 -9.33 30.02 -9.70
CA LEU A 136 -9.69 30.42 -8.33
C LEU A 136 -10.61 29.42 -7.61
N GLU A 137 -11.48 28.72 -8.34
CA GLU A 137 -12.50 27.80 -7.79
C GLU A 137 -12.06 26.32 -7.85
N SER A 138 -10.78 26.07 -8.15
CA SER A 138 -10.21 24.72 -8.22
C SER A 138 -9.60 24.28 -6.88
N LEU A 139 -9.67 22.98 -6.62
CA LEU A 139 -8.87 22.29 -5.60
C LEU A 139 -7.76 21.48 -6.29
N VAL A 140 -6.50 21.78 -5.99
CA VAL A 140 -5.33 21.10 -6.56
C VAL A 140 -4.65 20.23 -5.51
N LEU A 141 -4.34 18.97 -5.86
CA LEU A 141 -3.73 17.99 -4.96
C LEU A 141 -2.49 17.37 -5.62
N LEU A 142 -1.29 17.72 -5.15
CA LEU A 142 -0.03 17.23 -5.72
C LEU A 142 0.74 16.39 -4.70
N ASP A 143 1.07 15.16 -5.05
CA ASP A 143 1.89 14.28 -4.20
C ASP A 143 3.36 14.33 -4.60
N GLU A 144 4.26 14.28 -3.61
CA GLU A 144 5.72 14.26 -3.78
C GLU A 144 6.29 15.32 -4.75
N LEU A 145 5.83 16.57 -4.62
CA LEU A 145 6.23 17.67 -5.50
C LEU A 145 7.76 17.85 -5.54
N GLY A 146 8.30 17.84 -6.76
CA GLY A 146 9.72 18.00 -7.07
C GLY A 146 10.53 16.69 -7.09
N SER A 147 9.92 15.53 -6.79
CA SER A 147 10.62 14.24 -6.76
C SER A 147 10.94 13.71 -8.17
N GLY A 148 11.83 12.70 -8.25
CA GLY A 148 12.09 11.98 -9.50
C GLY A 148 13.13 12.61 -10.44
N THR A 149 13.81 13.68 -10.02
CA THR A 149 14.92 14.33 -10.75
C THR A 149 16.04 14.77 -9.80
N ASP A 150 17.05 15.48 -10.32
CA ASP A 150 18.08 16.14 -9.52
C ASP A 150 17.45 17.00 -8.41
N PRO A 151 17.90 16.88 -7.14
CA PRO A 151 17.30 17.63 -6.03
C PRO A 151 17.25 19.15 -6.22
N ALA A 152 18.27 19.76 -6.83
CA ALA A 152 18.31 21.21 -7.02
C ALA A 152 17.32 21.65 -8.10
N GLU A 153 17.24 20.90 -9.22
CA GLU A 153 16.25 21.14 -10.27
C GLU A 153 14.82 20.90 -9.78
N GLY A 154 14.60 19.79 -9.06
CA GLY A 154 13.30 19.41 -8.49
C GLY A 154 12.78 20.45 -7.50
N MET A 155 13.66 20.99 -6.65
CA MET A 155 13.34 22.11 -5.76
C MET A 155 12.95 23.37 -6.54
N GLY A 156 13.74 23.77 -7.55
CA GLY A 156 13.45 24.94 -8.37
C GLY A 156 12.10 24.86 -9.08
N LEU A 157 11.79 23.68 -9.64
CA LEU A 157 10.49 23.40 -10.26
C LEU A 157 9.35 23.45 -9.25
N ALA A 158 9.52 22.83 -8.07
CA ALA A 158 8.51 22.82 -7.03
C ALA A 158 8.15 24.23 -6.55
N ILE A 159 9.15 25.10 -6.35
CA ILE A 159 8.94 26.50 -5.99
C ILE A 159 8.17 27.24 -7.09
N ALA A 160 8.57 27.08 -8.36
CA ALA A 160 7.88 27.71 -9.48
C ALA A 160 6.40 27.27 -9.59
N ILE A 161 6.13 25.98 -9.36
CA ILE A 161 4.77 25.43 -9.34
C ILE A 161 3.95 26.02 -8.18
N LEU A 162 4.54 26.14 -6.98
CA LEU A 162 3.88 26.75 -5.82
C LEU A 162 3.58 28.23 -6.04
N ASP A 163 4.50 28.97 -6.66
CA ASP A 163 4.29 30.37 -7.05
C ASP A 163 3.11 30.51 -8.02
N GLU A 164 3.03 29.66 -9.05
CA GLU A 164 1.96 29.69 -10.04
C GLU A 164 0.59 29.32 -9.43
N LEU A 165 0.52 28.29 -8.58
CA LEU A 165 -0.71 27.93 -7.86
C LEU A 165 -1.17 29.06 -6.93
N SER A 166 -0.21 29.71 -6.25
CA SER A 166 -0.48 30.85 -5.38
C SER A 166 -0.98 32.06 -6.17
N ALA A 167 -0.40 32.33 -7.34
CA ALA A 167 -0.82 33.41 -8.23
C ALA A 167 -2.25 33.19 -8.75
N LYS A 168 -2.65 31.94 -9.04
CA LYS A 168 -4.02 31.57 -9.39
C LYS A 168 -5.01 31.68 -8.23
N LYS A 169 -4.52 31.76 -6.99
CA LYS A 169 -5.31 31.83 -5.74
C LYS A 169 -6.26 30.65 -5.54
N CYS A 170 -6.02 29.54 -6.24
CA CYS A 170 -6.75 28.29 -6.04
C CYS A 170 -6.44 27.70 -4.66
N LEU A 171 -7.29 26.78 -4.18
CA LEU A 171 -6.96 25.99 -3.01
C LEU A 171 -6.05 24.84 -3.44
N PHE A 172 -4.95 24.63 -2.72
CA PHE A 172 -4.06 23.53 -3.02
C PHE A 172 -3.46 22.86 -1.79
N VAL A 173 -3.22 21.57 -1.93
CA VAL A 173 -2.48 20.76 -0.96
C VAL A 173 -1.37 20.07 -1.72
N VAL A 174 -0.13 20.26 -1.25
CA VAL A 174 1.03 19.57 -1.80
C VAL A 174 1.67 18.72 -0.72
N THR A 175 2.26 17.60 -1.09
CA THR A 175 3.18 16.86 -0.22
C THR A 175 4.59 16.96 -0.78
N THR A 176 5.58 17.00 0.09
CA THR A 176 6.98 16.97 -0.34
C THR A 176 7.89 16.37 0.72
N HIS A 177 9.07 15.93 0.27
CA HIS A 177 10.15 15.46 1.12
C HIS A 177 11.29 16.49 1.22
N TYR A 178 11.31 17.55 0.40
CA TYR A 178 12.35 18.57 0.40
C TYR A 178 12.22 19.52 1.60
N PRO A 179 13.25 19.62 2.46
CA PRO A 179 13.26 20.57 3.57
C PRO A 179 13.17 22.03 3.13
N GLU A 180 13.76 22.39 1.99
CA GLU A 180 13.85 23.76 1.47
C GLU A 180 12.48 24.33 1.12
N ILE A 181 11.54 23.47 0.68
CA ILE A 181 10.15 23.86 0.44
C ILE A 181 9.45 24.25 1.75
N LYS A 182 9.86 23.70 2.90
CA LYS A 182 9.34 24.11 4.22
C LYS A 182 9.69 25.56 4.52
N GLU A 183 10.94 25.93 4.26
CA GLU A 183 11.42 27.29 4.50
C GLU A 183 10.74 28.28 3.55
N TYR A 184 10.59 27.90 2.28
CA TYR A 184 9.83 28.69 1.31
C TYR A 184 8.37 28.89 1.77
N ALA A 185 7.67 27.83 2.16
CA ALA A 185 6.27 27.90 2.60
C ALA A 185 6.08 28.72 3.88
N ALA A 186 7.06 28.72 4.79
CA ALA A 186 7.02 29.55 6.00
C ALA A 186 7.12 31.06 5.69
N ASN A 187 7.82 31.42 4.61
CA ASN A 187 8.07 32.81 4.24
C ASN A 187 7.08 33.36 3.19
N LYS A 188 6.29 32.49 2.55
CA LYS A 188 5.36 32.87 1.48
C LYS A 188 3.95 33.14 2.06
N PRO A 189 3.42 34.37 1.93
CA PRO A 189 2.05 34.67 2.35
C PRO A 189 1.03 33.79 1.61
N GLY A 190 0.06 33.25 2.35
CA GLY A 190 -0.96 32.35 1.80
C GLY A 190 -0.64 30.86 1.93
N LEU A 191 0.61 30.50 2.26
CA LEU A 191 0.99 29.12 2.49
C LEU A 191 1.08 28.83 3.99
N VAL A 192 0.77 27.59 4.34
CA VAL A 192 1.00 27.05 5.68
C VAL A 192 1.71 25.71 5.57
N ASN A 193 2.69 25.50 6.44
CA ASN A 193 3.31 24.19 6.60
C ASN A 193 2.38 23.26 7.37
N ALA A 194 2.46 21.97 7.08
CA ALA A 194 1.87 20.92 7.87
C ALA A 194 2.84 19.76 8.00
N ARG A 195 2.75 19.00 9.10
CA ARG A 195 3.53 17.78 9.27
C ARG A 195 2.67 16.61 9.70
N MET A 196 3.07 15.42 9.28
CA MET A 196 2.57 14.19 9.88
C MET A 196 3.28 13.96 11.21
N ALA A 197 2.53 13.88 12.30
CA ALA A 197 3.03 13.62 13.63
C ALA A 197 3.72 12.26 13.69
N PHE A 198 4.85 12.24 14.39
CA PHE A 198 5.73 11.09 14.52
C PHE A 198 6.16 10.98 15.97
N ASP A 199 5.98 9.80 16.56
CA ASP A 199 6.41 9.54 17.92
C ASP A 199 7.90 9.18 17.92
N LYS A 200 8.71 10.05 18.53
CA LYS A 200 10.16 9.84 18.67
C LYS A 200 10.47 8.69 19.63
N GLU A 201 9.58 8.35 20.56
CA GLU A 201 9.81 7.28 21.51
C GLU A 201 9.54 5.90 20.93
N SER A 202 8.43 5.71 20.22
CA SER A 202 8.11 4.43 19.58
C SER A 202 8.67 4.29 18.17
N LEU A 203 9.12 5.39 17.54
CA LEU A 203 9.46 5.49 16.11
C LEU A 203 8.29 5.17 15.16
N LEU A 204 7.05 5.25 15.64
CA LEU A 204 5.87 4.96 14.85
C LEU A 204 5.22 6.25 14.32
N PRO A 205 4.72 6.24 13.08
CA PRO A 205 3.87 7.32 12.59
C PRO A 205 2.58 7.37 13.42
N LEU A 206 2.21 8.57 13.87
CA LEU A 206 0.94 8.78 14.58
C LEU A 206 -0.22 9.05 13.63
N TYR A 207 0.06 9.18 12.32
CA TYR A 207 -0.90 9.47 11.24
C TYR A 207 -1.80 10.70 11.49
N ARG A 208 -1.36 11.60 12.37
CA ARG A 208 -2.05 12.85 12.70
C ARG A 208 -1.40 13.99 11.92
N LEU A 209 -2.20 14.78 11.22
CA LEU A 209 -1.72 16.00 10.57
C LEU A 209 -1.72 17.15 11.56
N GLU A 210 -0.60 17.86 11.64
CA GLU A 210 -0.40 19.05 12.48
C GLU A 210 -0.13 20.25 11.56
N ILE A 211 -1.10 21.17 11.50
CA ILE A 211 -1.05 22.39 10.68
C ILE A 211 -0.25 23.46 11.43
N GLY A 212 0.57 24.21 10.69
CA GLY A 212 1.44 25.27 11.21
C GLY A 212 2.85 24.82 11.57
N GLU A 213 3.11 23.50 11.62
CA GLU A 213 4.40 22.96 12.01
C GLU A 213 5.14 22.29 10.83
N ALA A 214 6.42 22.62 10.68
CA ALA A 214 7.31 21.94 9.76
C ALA A 214 7.90 20.68 10.42
N GLY A 215 7.95 19.54 9.71
CA GLY A 215 8.51 18.31 10.24
C GLY A 215 10.04 18.33 10.28
N ALA A 216 10.65 17.88 11.39
CA ALA A 216 12.09 17.65 11.48
C ALA A 216 12.49 16.35 10.76
N SER A 217 13.70 16.31 10.18
CA SER A 217 14.25 15.11 9.56
C SER A 217 14.50 14.02 10.61
N CYS A 218 13.64 12.98 10.60
CA CYS A 218 13.72 11.88 11.57
C CYS A 218 14.71 10.78 11.18
N ALA A 219 15.31 10.85 9.99
CA ALA A 219 16.12 9.76 9.43
C ALA A 219 17.35 9.41 10.28
N LEU A 220 18.13 10.42 10.71
CA LEU A 220 19.32 10.19 11.54
C LEU A 220 18.95 9.68 12.94
N TYR A 221 17.86 10.18 13.50
CA TYR A 221 17.34 9.73 14.79
C TYR A 221 16.85 8.28 14.76
N ILE A 222 16.16 7.88 13.68
CA ILE A 222 15.76 6.48 13.44
C ILE A 222 17.01 5.61 13.29
N ALA A 223 18.00 6.05 12.50
CA ALA A 223 19.24 5.31 12.30
C ALA A 223 20.02 5.10 13.60
N GLU A 224 20.08 6.11 14.48
CA GLU A 224 20.68 6.00 15.81
C GLU A 224 20.00 4.93 16.65
N ARG A 225 18.66 4.97 16.74
CA ARG A 225 17.90 3.96 17.49
C ARG A 225 17.98 2.56 16.91
N LEU A 226 18.21 2.42 15.60
CA LEU A 226 18.46 1.14 14.94
C LEU A 226 19.89 0.64 15.14
N GLY A 227 20.75 1.39 15.83
CA GLY A 227 22.11 0.99 16.18
C GLY A 227 23.18 1.40 15.17
N MET A 228 22.92 2.40 14.32
CA MET A 228 23.96 2.96 13.46
C MET A 228 25.07 3.54 14.34
N GLN A 229 26.33 3.18 14.04
CA GLN A 229 27.46 3.61 14.85
C GLN A 229 27.60 5.14 14.87
N GLN A 230 27.95 5.70 16.04
CA GLN A 230 28.00 7.15 16.25
C GLN A 230 28.89 7.89 15.25
N HIS A 231 30.05 7.34 14.90
CA HIS A 231 30.93 7.95 13.92
C HIS A 231 30.28 8.07 12.52
N MET A 232 29.40 7.12 12.15
CA MET A 232 28.64 7.19 10.89
C MET A 232 27.50 8.21 10.97
N LEU A 233 26.82 8.33 12.11
CA LEU A 233 25.79 9.34 12.32
C LEU A 233 26.35 10.75 12.28
N ILE A 234 27.49 10.99 12.93
CA ILE A 234 28.23 12.25 12.89
C ILE A 234 28.59 12.57 11.43
N ARG A 235 29.17 11.60 10.72
CA ARG A 235 29.53 11.78 9.30
C ARG A 235 28.31 12.07 8.42
N ALA A 236 27.19 11.39 8.65
CA ALA A 236 25.95 11.60 7.90
C ALA A 236 25.32 12.97 8.20
N HIS A 237 25.38 13.43 9.45
CA HIS A 237 24.94 14.76 9.85
C HIS A 237 25.79 15.85 9.18
N GLU A 238 27.12 15.73 9.22
CA GLU A 238 28.04 16.65 8.53
C GLU A 238 27.77 16.70 7.03
N ALA A 239 27.51 15.56 6.40
CA ALA A 239 27.20 15.49 4.98
C ALA A 239 25.85 16.15 4.62
N ALA A 240 24.85 16.06 5.49
CA ALA A 240 23.51 16.58 5.24
C ALA A 240 23.34 18.07 5.60
N TYR A 241 24.02 18.54 6.65
CA TYR A 241 23.80 19.89 7.21
C TYR A 241 25.09 20.75 7.28
N GLY A 242 26.22 20.23 6.79
CA GLY A 242 27.52 20.91 6.85
C GLY A 242 28.18 20.87 8.23
N ASN A 243 29.29 21.61 8.39
CA ASN A 243 30.19 21.59 9.56
C ASN A 243 29.64 22.27 10.84
N SER A 244 28.33 22.22 11.07
CA SER A 244 27.69 22.69 12.32
C SER A 244 27.78 21.60 13.40
N THR A 245 28.98 21.06 13.65
CA THR A 245 29.22 19.84 14.44
C THR A 245 28.96 20.03 15.95
N LYS A 246 29.16 21.25 16.47
CA LYS A 246 29.07 21.54 17.91
C LYS A 246 27.67 21.41 18.51
N GLN A 247 26.60 21.54 17.72
CA GLN A 247 25.22 21.38 18.21
C GLN A 247 24.77 19.92 18.25
N TYR A 248 25.25 19.07 17.34
CA TYR A 248 24.86 17.66 17.28
C TYR A 248 25.62 16.80 18.30
N GLU A 249 26.92 17.06 18.52
CA GLU A 249 27.73 16.38 19.56
C GLU A 249 27.15 16.58 20.97
N GLY A 250 26.63 17.77 21.29
CA GLY A 250 25.99 18.06 22.57
C GLY A 250 24.65 17.36 22.78
N ALA A 251 23.89 17.10 21.71
CA ALA A 251 22.64 16.35 21.77
C ALA A 251 22.88 14.83 21.92
N LEU A 252 23.96 14.30 21.35
CA LEU A 252 24.35 12.89 21.43
C LEU A 252 24.90 12.48 22.81
N GLN A 253 25.44 13.42 23.60
CA GLN A 253 25.97 13.13 24.94
C GLN A 253 24.89 13.02 26.03
N GLN A 254 23.65 13.44 25.74
CA GLN A 254 22.53 13.37 26.70
C GLN A 254 21.60 12.18 26.48
N SER A 255 21.82 11.36 25.45
CA SER A 255 21.08 10.11 25.26
C SER A 255 21.73 8.99 26.09
N ASN A 256 21.14 8.69 27.24
CA ASN A 256 21.40 7.38 27.85
C ASN A 256 20.94 6.31 26.85
N PRO A 257 21.79 5.35 26.47
CA PRO A 257 21.32 4.21 25.72
C PRO A 257 20.32 3.49 26.63
N LEU A 258 19.05 3.52 26.27
CA LEU A 258 18.15 2.46 26.69
C LEU A 258 18.83 1.14 26.28
N PRO A 259 18.76 0.07 27.09
CA PRO A 259 19.16 -1.24 26.61
C PRO A 259 18.49 -1.42 25.26
N ALA A 260 19.28 -1.71 24.23
CA ALA A 260 18.82 -1.73 22.85
C ALA A 260 17.42 -2.34 22.86
N PRO A 261 16.36 -1.59 22.49
CA PRO A 261 15.08 -2.24 22.31
C PRO A 261 15.42 -3.34 21.32
N ALA A 262 15.31 -4.60 21.74
CA ALA A 262 15.66 -5.75 20.93
C ALA A 262 15.04 -5.46 19.58
N ALA A 263 15.88 -5.17 18.58
CA ALA A 263 15.51 -4.26 17.51
C ALA A 263 14.09 -4.60 17.04
N ILE A 264 13.11 -3.80 17.46
CA ILE A 264 11.78 -3.85 16.86
C ILE A 264 11.91 -3.03 15.58
N VAL A 265 12.86 -3.46 14.74
CA VAL A 265 12.52 -3.64 13.35
C VAL A 265 11.22 -4.44 13.38
N PRO A 266 10.19 -4.13 12.59
CA PRO A 266 9.34 -5.20 12.13
C PRO A 266 10.26 -6.17 11.34
N GLN A 267 10.98 -7.02 12.06
CA GLN A 267 11.06 -8.39 11.61
C GLN A 267 9.60 -8.79 11.49
N ILE A 268 9.27 -9.36 10.34
CA ILE A 268 8.24 -10.37 10.30
C ILE A 268 8.74 -11.51 11.19
N VAL A 269 8.71 -11.31 12.51
CA VAL A 269 8.54 -12.39 13.44
C VAL A 269 7.09 -12.74 13.23
N LYS A 270 6.90 -13.78 12.40
CA LYS A 270 5.64 -14.49 12.30
C LYS A 270 5.19 -14.69 13.75
N GLN A 271 4.16 -13.97 14.19
CA GLN A 271 3.44 -14.37 15.39
C GLN A 271 3.07 -15.82 15.11
N GLU A 272 3.69 -16.73 15.84
CA GLU A 272 3.10 -18.02 16.07
C GLU A 272 1.89 -17.77 16.98
N ALA A 273 0.84 -17.14 16.43
CA ALA A 273 -0.47 -17.75 16.58
C ALA A 273 -0.22 -19.23 16.27
N PRO A 274 -0.62 -20.17 17.15
CA PRO A 274 -0.27 -21.58 17.04
C PRO A 274 -0.40 -21.95 15.58
N LYS A 275 0.76 -22.14 14.90
CA LYS A 275 0.78 -22.14 13.44
C LYS A 275 -0.31 -23.12 13.03
N PRO A 276 -1.38 -22.72 12.33
CA PRO A 276 -1.94 -23.67 11.40
C PRO A 276 -0.73 -23.98 10.52
N LYS A 277 -0.30 -25.24 10.50
CA LYS A 277 0.77 -25.69 9.62
C LYS A 277 0.37 -25.25 8.21
N VAL A 278 0.84 -24.10 7.75
CA VAL A 278 0.61 -23.65 6.37
C VAL A 278 1.55 -24.52 5.54
N PRO A 279 1.02 -25.44 4.73
CA PRO A 279 1.85 -26.35 3.95
C PRO A 279 2.73 -25.53 3.02
N SER A 280 3.95 -26.00 2.79
CA SER A 280 4.80 -25.50 1.72
C SER A 280 3.99 -25.44 0.41
N ARG A 281 4.16 -24.44 -0.47
CA ARG A 281 3.40 -24.36 -1.74
C ARG A 281 3.62 -25.55 -2.70
N SER A 282 4.55 -26.43 -2.38
CA SER A 282 4.73 -27.79 -2.93
C SER A 282 3.65 -28.79 -2.50
N GLU A 283 2.89 -28.51 -1.44
CA GLU A 283 1.88 -29.39 -0.83
C GLU A 283 0.43 -28.99 -1.15
N THR A 284 0.22 -28.03 -2.06
CA THR A 284 -1.11 -27.42 -2.30
C THR A 284 -2.05 -28.22 -3.21
N PHE A 285 -1.64 -29.41 -3.67
CA PHE A 285 -2.42 -30.22 -4.60
C PHE A 285 -2.46 -31.67 -4.14
N ASN A 286 -3.66 -32.20 -3.96
CA ASN A 286 -3.93 -33.56 -3.58
C ASN A 286 -4.10 -34.46 -4.82
N LEU A 287 -3.88 -35.75 -4.61
CA LEU A 287 -4.19 -36.76 -5.60
C LEU A 287 -5.69 -36.69 -5.93
N GLY A 288 -6.05 -36.61 -7.21
CA GLY A 288 -7.43 -36.46 -7.67
C GLY A 288 -7.91 -35.02 -7.87
N ASP A 289 -7.13 -34.01 -7.49
CA ASP A 289 -7.51 -32.61 -7.70
C ASP A 289 -7.62 -32.29 -9.20
N SER A 290 -8.69 -31.60 -9.59
CA SER A 290 -8.85 -31.05 -10.93
C SER A 290 -8.17 -29.68 -11.02
N VAL A 291 -7.19 -29.56 -11.90
CA VAL A 291 -6.35 -28.35 -12.04
C VAL A 291 -6.38 -27.82 -13.47
N ILE A 292 -6.31 -26.50 -13.63
CA ILE A 292 -6.11 -25.83 -14.93
C ILE A 292 -4.62 -25.60 -15.15
N VAL A 293 -4.14 -26.02 -16.32
CA VAL A 293 -2.75 -25.91 -16.74
C VAL A 293 -2.55 -24.70 -17.66
N TYR A 294 -1.64 -23.80 -17.29
CA TYR A 294 -1.32 -22.59 -18.06
C TYR A 294 -0.04 -22.73 -18.92
N PRO A 295 0.07 -21.98 -20.03
CA PRO A 295 -0.91 -21.02 -20.56
C PRO A 295 -2.06 -21.63 -21.37
N GLN A 296 -2.01 -22.93 -21.67
CA GLN A 296 -2.95 -23.60 -22.58
C GLN A 296 -4.41 -23.65 -22.08
N LYS A 297 -4.64 -23.42 -20.77
CA LYS A 297 -5.94 -23.49 -20.08
C LYS A 297 -6.64 -24.85 -20.25
N GLU A 298 -5.87 -25.94 -20.28
CA GLU A 298 -6.44 -27.29 -20.31
C GLU A 298 -6.65 -27.81 -18.89
N THR A 299 -7.77 -28.51 -18.66
CA THR A 299 -8.05 -29.18 -17.38
C THR A 299 -7.34 -30.53 -17.32
N GLY A 300 -6.68 -30.82 -16.20
CA GLY A 300 -6.05 -32.11 -15.93
C GLY A 300 -6.25 -32.54 -14.47
N ILE A 301 -6.00 -33.82 -14.19
CA ILE A 301 -6.16 -34.41 -12.86
C ILE A 301 -4.78 -34.70 -12.27
N VAL A 302 -4.55 -34.26 -11.03
CA VAL A 302 -3.29 -34.49 -10.31
C VAL A 302 -3.19 -35.97 -9.93
N TYR A 303 -2.14 -36.63 -10.37
CA TYR A 303 -1.90 -38.06 -10.11
C TYR A 303 -0.57 -38.33 -9.37
N ALA A 304 0.30 -37.31 -9.22
CA ALA A 304 1.50 -37.41 -8.39
C ALA A 304 1.82 -36.06 -7.72
N ARG A 305 2.23 -36.11 -6.46
CA ARG A 305 2.61 -34.92 -5.65
C ARG A 305 3.90 -34.29 -6.16
N SER A 306 4.21 -33.08 -5.68
CA SER A 306 5.38 -32.33 -6.15
C SER A 306 6.69 -33.07 -5.87
N ASN A 307 7.57 -33.15 -6.87
CA ASN A 307 8.95 -33.60 -6.67
C ASN A 307 9.83 -32.50 -6.04
N ALA A 308 11.09 -32.81 -5.73
CA ALA A 308 12.04 -31.86 -5.13
C ALA A 308 12.33 -30.60 -5.99
N LYS A 309 11.97 -30.64 -7.28
CA LYS A 309 12.07 -29.51 -8.23
C LYS A 309 10.76 -28.70 -8.33
N GLY A 310 9.73 -29.07 -7.57
CA GLY A 310 8.42 -28.41 -7.57
C GLY A 310 7.53 -28.73 -8.77
N GLU A 311 7.74 -29.88 -9.43
CA GLU A 311 6.92 -30.36 -10.54
C GLU A 311 5.91 -31.39 -10.05
N ILE A 312 4.67 -31.28 -10.51
CA ILE A 312 3.50 -32.09 -10.11
C ILE A 312 3.08 -32.94 -11.31
N GLY A 313 2.75 -34.21 -11.07
CA GLY A 313 2.22 -35.10 -12.11
C GLY A 313 0.75 -34.80 -12.37
N VAL A 314 0.44 -34.37 -13.59
CA VAL A 314 -0.93 -34.06 -14.05
C VAL A 314 -1.26 -34.90 -15.28
N GLN A 315 -2.45 -35.51 -15.31
CA GLN A 315 -2.97 -36.25 -16.44
C GLN A 315 -3.96 -35.38 -17.21
N ILE A 316 -3.64 -35.06 -18.46
CA ILE A 316 -4.46 -34.24 -19.34
C ILE A 316 -4.92 -35.13 -20.49
N LYS A 317 -6.24 -35.27 -20.70
CA LYS A 317 -6.82 -36.09 -21.78
C LYS A 317 -6.22 -37.51 -21.88
N GLY A 318 -5.98 -38.14 -20.72
CA GLY A 318 -5.42 -39.50 -20.65
C GLY A 318 -3.88 -39.59 -20.66
N LYS A 319 -3.16 -38.51 -21.01
CA LYS A 319 -1.69 -38.49 -21.08
C LYS A 319 -1.09 -37.90 -19.81
N LYS A 320 -0.13 -38.61 -19.20
CA LYS A 320 0.58 -38.19 -17.98
C LYS A 320 1.74 -37.26 -18.32
N SER A 321 1.89 -36.16 -17.57
CA SER A 321 2.99 -35.20 -17.75
C SER A 321 3.38 -34.55 -16.41
N LEU A 322 4.64 -34.12 -16.28
CA LEU A 322 5.14 -33.37 -15.12
C LEU A 322 5.08 -31.87 -15.41
N ILE A 323 4.45 -31.11 -14.53
CA ILE A 323 4.17 -29.69 -14.73
C ILE A 323 4.57 -28.91 -13.49
N ASN A 324 5.32 -27.82 -13.66
CA ASN A 324 5.71 -26.97 -12.54
C ASN A 324 4.48 -26.40 -11.82
N HIS A 325 4.44 -26.49 -10.49
CA HIS A 325 3.32 -26.04 -9.66
C HIS A 325 2.89 -24.58 -9.93
N LYS A 326 3.79 -23.71 -10.37
CA LYS A 326 3.48 -22.31 -10.72
C LYS A 326 2.57 -22.17 -11.94
N ARG A 327 2.46 -23.22 -12.77
CA ARG A 327 1.63 -23.28 -13.98
C ARG A 327 0.28 -23.97 -13.74
N LEU A 328 -0.01 -24.34 -12.50
CA LEU A 328 -1.23 -25.06 -12.11
C LEU A 328 -2.09 -24.17 -11.22
N LYS A 329 -3.40 -24.16 -11.48
CA LYS A 329 -4.39 -23.52 -10.60
C LYS A 329 -5.49 -24.52 -10.27
N LEU A 330 -5.78 -24.71 -8.98
CA LEU A 330 -6.84 -25.61 -8.54
C LEU A 330 -8.18 -25.11 -9.10
N GLN A 331 -8.93 -26.02 -9.73
CA GLN A 331 -10.26 -25.77 -10.26
C GLN A 331 -11.32 -26.34 -9.31
N ILE A 332 -11.18 -27.62 -8.94
CA ILE A 332 -12.08 -28.34 -8.03
C ILE A 332 -11.24 -29.32 -7.21
N ALA A 333 -11.45 -29.38 -5.90
CA ALA A 333 -10.74 -30.28 -5.00
C ALA A 333 -11.24 -31.73 -5.15
N ALA A 334 -10.37 -32.72 -4.92
CA ALA A 334 -10.73 -34.14 -5.00
C ALA A 334 -11.92 -34.52 -4.10
N SER A 335 -12.02 -33.90 -2.91
CA SER A 335 -13.12 -34.11 -1.94
C SER A 335 -14.50 -33.65 -2.44
N GLU A 336 -14.54 -32.78 -3.45
CA GLU A 336 -15.79 -32.32 -4.07
C GLU A 336 -16.17 -33.15 -5.31
N LEU A 337 -15.21 -33.90 -5.86
CA LEU A 337 -15.37 -34.70 -7.08
C LEU A 337 -15.62 -36.19 -6.79
N TYR A 338 -15.14 -36.71 -5.66
CA TYR A 338 -15.16 -38.13 -5.34
C TYR A 338 -15.62 -38.39 -3.90
N PRO A 339 -16.29 -39.53 -3.62
CA PRO A 339 -16.58 -39.98 -2.27
C PRO A 339 -15.31 -40.20 -1.43
N ASP A 340 -15.41 -40.09 -0.10
CA ASP A 340 -14.27 -40.14 0.84
C ASP A 340 -13.46 -41.46 0.79
N ASP A 341 -14.02 -42.53 0.25
CA ASP A 341 -13.43 -43.87 0.13
C ASP A 341 -13.06 -44.26 -1.32
N TYR A 342 -13.00 -43.30 -2.24
CA TYR A 342 -12.76 -43.56 -3.66
C TYR A 342 -11.32 -44.03 -3.96
N ASP A 343 -11.17 -45.23 -4.55
CA ASP A 343 -9.88 -45.80 -4.94
C ASP A 343 -9.33 -45.16 -6.24
N PHE A 344 -8.44 -44.18 -6.07
CA PHE A 344 -7.78 -43.48 -7.18
C PHE A 344 -6.89 -44.37 -8.06
N SER A 345 -6.54 -45.59 -7.64
CA SER A 345 -5.82 -46.54 -8.50
C SER A 345 -6.65 -46.97 -9.72
N ILE A 346 -7.99 -46.83 -9.64
CA ILE A 346 -8.90 -47.07 -10.77
C ILE A 346 -8.67 -46.09 -11.92
N ILE A 347 -8.26 -44.85 -11.61
CA ILE A 347 -8.03 -43.78 -12.60
C ILE A 347 -6.59 -43.81 -13.11
N PHE A 348 -5.63 -44.16 -12.24
CA PHE A 348 -4.21 -43.92 -12.50
C PHE A 348 -3.36 -45.17 -12.76
N ASP A 349 -3.79 -46.36 -12.34
CA ASP A 349 -3.05 -47.63 -12.52
C ASP A 349 -3.68 -48.53 -13.58
N SER A 350 -2.87 -49.40 -14.19
CA SER A 350 -3.38 -50.45 -15.08
C SER A 350 -4.08 -51.55 -14.27
N VAL A 351 -5.08 -52.21 -14.89
CA VAL A 351 -5.82 -53.32 -14.26
C VAL A 351 -4.88 -54.44 -13.79
N ALA A 352 -3.77 -54.66 -14.50
CA ALA A 352 -2.73 -55.64 -14.15
C ALA A 352 -1.98 -55.26 -12.85
N ASN A 353 -1.56 -54.00 -12.72
CA ASN A 353 -0.85 -53.51 -11.52
C ASN A 353 -1.74 -53.49 -10.28
N ARG A 354 -3.04 -53.18 -10.45
CA ARG A 354 -4.01 -53.22 -9.34
C ARG A 354 -4.26 -54.63 -8.83
N LYS A 355 -4.34 -55.63 -9.72
CA LYS A 355 -4.44 -57.06 -9.33
C LYS A 355 -3.20 -57.56 -8.60
N ALA A 356 -2.00 -57.20 -9.08
CA ALA A 356 -0.75 -57.60 -8.43
C ALA A 356 -0.63 -57.04 -7.01
N ARG A 357 -1.01 -55.77 -6.79
CA ARG A 357 -0.96 -55.12 -5.46
C ARG A 357 -1.95 -55.75 -4.47
N HIS A 358 -3.16 -56.08 -4.92
CA HIS A 358 -4.17 -56.74 -4.09
C HIS A 358 -3.81 -58.20 -3.75
N GLN A 359 -3.03 -58.88 -4.60
CA GLN A 359 -2.50 -60.22 -4.31
C GLN A 359 -1.33 -60.17 -3.30
N LEU A 360 -0.52 -59.11 -3.34
CA LEU A 360 0.57 -58.86 -2.38
C LEU A 360 0.05 -58.54 -0.96
N GLU A 361 -1.03 -57.75 -0.82
CA GLU A 361 -1.66 -57.48 0.49
C GLU A 361 -2.25 -58.71 1.17
N LYS A 362 -2.60 -59.75 0.40
CA LYS A 362 -3.09 -61.03 0.94
C LYS A 362 -1.99 -62.05 1.26
N GLY A 363 -0.72 -61.63 1.25
CA GLY A 363 0.41 -62.44 1.73
C GLY A 363 0.86 -63.56 0.80
N HIS A 364 0.44 -63.58 -0.48
CA HIS A 364 0.96 -64.53 -1.45
C HIS A 364 2.18 -63.97 -2.17
N TYR A 365 3.36 -64.48 -1.80
CA TYR A 365 4.62 -64.23 -2.50
C TYR A 365 4.88 -65.34 -3.51
N GLU A 366 4.59 -65.11 -4.78
CA GLU A 366 5.39 -65.67 -5.88
C GLU A 366 5.45 -64.67 -7.04
N GLY A 367 6.65 -64.15 -7.31
CA GLY A 367 7.07 -63.67 -8.64
C GLY A 367 6.54 -62.35 -9.21
N ASN A 368 5.73 -61.55 -8.50
CA ASN A 368 5.19 -60.32 -9.09
C ASN A 368 6.11 -59.11 -8.89
N VAL A 369 6.74 -58.64 -9.98
CA VAL A 369 7.44 -57.35 -10.03
C VAL A 369 6.43 -56.26 -10.35
N ILE A 370 6.21 -55.31 -9.43
CA ILE A 370 5.50 -54.07 -9.73
C ILE A 370 6.45 -53.22 -10.58
N VAL A 371 6.19 -53.14 -11.89
CA VAL A 371 6.89 -52.20 -12.75
C VAL A 371 6.25 -50.83 -12.53
N ASN A 372 6.89 -50.03 -11.68
CA ASN A 372 6.64 -48.60 -11.62
C ASN A 372 7.31 -47.98 -12.85
N GLU A 373 6.54 -47.45 -13.80
CA GLU A 373 7.07 -46.60 -14.91
C GLU A 373 7.61 -45.24 -14.40
N TRP A 374 8.30 -45.23 -13.26
CA TRP A 374 8.55 -44.04 -12.44
C TRP A 374 10.01 -43.85 -12.01
N ASP A 375 10.94 -44.59 -12.61
CA ASP A 375 12.35 -44.21 -12.58
C ASP A 375 12.81 -44.08 -14.03
N GLY A 376 13.09 -42.85 -14.43
CA GLY A 376 13.84 -42.56 -15.64
C GLY A 376 15.30 -42.99 -15.47
N LYS A 377 15.54 -44.30 -15.52
CA LYS A 377 16.77 -44.92 -15.99
C LYS A 377 16.46 -45.93 -17.08
#